data_AF-A0A6J6PJB5-F1
#
_entry.id   AF-A0A6J6PJB5-F1
#
_cell.length_a   1.000
_cell.length_b   1.000
_cell.length_c   1.000
_cell.angle_alpha   90.00
_cell.angle_beta   90.00
_cell.angle_gamma   90.00
#
_symmetry.space_group_name_H-M   'P 1'
#
loop_
_entity.id
_entity.type
_entity.pdbx_description
1 polymer ?
#
loop_
_entity_poly.entity_id
_entity_poly.type
_entity_poly.pdbx_seq_one_letter_code
_entity_poly.pdbx_strand_id
1 'polypeptide(L)'
;MLGFSTVKVSGSSMSPTFMPNDWLLIKKIGKSSHPLKIHSVYLIADPERPGIQLLKRVKEVEIDEVIGGKAQFTYWFEGDHPSSTDSRKWGWVKQEQVLGKVFLRYRKGKIN
;
A
#
# COMPACT_ATOMS: atom_id res chain seq x y z
N MET A 1 -13.24 -12.28 -4.60
CA MET A 1 -13.80 -12.32 -3.23
C MET A 1 -13.66 -10.94 -2.61
N LEU A 2 -14.78 -10.25 -2.35
CA LEU A 2 -14.79 -8.93 -1.70
C LEU A 2 -14.62 -9.12 -0.19
N GLY A 3 -13.37 -9.00 0.28
CA GLY A 3 -13.07 -9.05 1.71
C GLY A 3 -12.67 -7.67 2.22
N PHE A 4 -13.05 -7.37 3.46
CA PHE A 4 -12.52 -6.23 4.19
C PHE A 4 -11.67 -6.72 5.36
N SER A 5 -10.70 -5.90 5.76
CA SER A 5 -9.96 -6.07 7.01
C SER A 5 -9.70 -4.72 7.65
N THR A 6 -9.41 -4.71 8.94
CA THR A 6 -9.04 -3.50 9.67
C THR A 6 -7.58 -3.55 10.04
N VAL A 7 -6.89 -2.41 9.96
CA VAL A 7 -5.50 -2.28 10.42
C VAL A 7 -5.37 -1.08 11.36
N LYS A 8 -4.50 -1.21 12.36
CA LYS A 8 -4.07 -0.11 13.22
C LYS A 8 -2.70 0.39 12.74
N VAL A 9 -2.57 1.69 12.52
CA VAL A 9 -1.30 2.31 12.11
C VAL A 9 -0.33 2.33 13.29
N SER A 10 0.87 1.80 13.11
CA SER A 10 1.90 1.75 14.16
C SER A 10 3.06 2.74 13.96
N GLY A 11 3.35 3.17 12.73
CA GLY A 11 4.47 4.05 12.40
C GLY A 11 4.07 5.38 11.76
N SER A 12 5.03 6.31 11.66
CA SER A 12 4.81 7.67 11.16
C SER A 12 5.02 7.83 9.65
N SER A 13 5.35 6.77 8.90
CA SER A 13 5.72 6.90 7.48
C SER A 13 4.63 7.48 6.57
N MET A 14 3.38 7.43 7.02
CA MET A 14 2.21 7.99 6.33
C MET A 14 1.70 9.29 6.96
N SER A 15 2.41 9.87 7.93
CA SER A 15 2.10 11.19 8.48
C SER A 15 2.32 12.27 7.42
N PRO A 16 1.46 13.31 7.32
CA PRO A 16 0.32 13.60 8.20
C PRO A 16 -1.00 12.93 7.80
N THR A 17 -1.04 12.19 6.68
CA THR A 17 -2.28 11.55 6.18
C THR A 17 -2.86 10.57 7.20
N PHE A 18 -2.02 9.66 7.68
CA PHE A 18 -2.36 8.68 8.71
C PHE A 18 -1.35 8.74 9.84
N MET A 19 -1.84 9.01 11.03
CA MET A 19 -1.03 9.12 12.24
C MET A 19 -0.95 7.76 12.95
N PRO A 20 0.09 7.51 13.75
CA PRO A 20 0.10 6.36 14.65
C PRO A 20 -1.20 6.28 15.46
N ASN A 21 -1.69 5.06 15.66
CA ASN A 21 -2.97 4.72 16.28
C ASN A 21 -4.24 5.02 15.47
N ASP A 22 -4.15 5.55 14.26
CA ASP A 22 -5.29 5.57 13.33
C ASP A 22 -5.75 4.15 12.99
N TRP A 23 -7.05 3.98 12.76
CA TRP A 23 -7.63 2.72 12.30
C TRP A 23 -8.22 2.87 10.91
N LEU A 24 -7.78 1.99 10.03
CA LEU A 24 -8.11 2.01 8.62
C LEU A 24 -8.89 0.75 8.24
N LEU A 25 -9.89 0.94 7.39
CA LEU A 25 -10.58 -0.13 6.70
C LEU A 25 -9.89 -0.39 5.38
N ILE A 26 -9.45 -1.63 5.16
CA ILE A 26 -8.75 -2.07 3.96
C ILE A 26 -9.70 -2.93 3.13
N LYS A 27 -9.87 -2.56 1.86
CA LYS A 27 -10.56 -3.39 0.87
C LYS A 27 -9.53 -4.33 0.24
N LYS A 28 -9.67 -5.64 0.46
CA LYS A 28 -8.81 -6.64 -0.20
C LYS A 28 -8.98 -6.51 -1.71
N ILE A 29 -7.86 -6.55 -2.42
CA ILE A 29 -7.85 -6.56 -3.88
C ILE A 29 -7.48 -7.97 -4.35
N GLY A 30 -8.14 -8.43 -5.40
CA GLY A 30 -7.76 -9.66 -6.07
C GLY A 30 -6.66 -9.42 -7.09
N LYS A 31 -6.19 -10.49 -7.75
CA LYS A 31 -5.35 -10.39 -8.94
C LYS A 31 -6.16 -9.73 -10.05
N SER A 32 -5.93 -8.44 -10.29
CA SER A 32 -6.61 -7.64 -11.30
C SER A 32 -5.66 -7.40 -12.47
N SER A 33 -6.18 -7.35 -13.70
CA SER A 33 -5.42 -6.90 -14.88
C SER A 33 -5.44 -5.38 -15.06
N HIS A 34 -5.99 -4.65 -14.08
CA HIS A 34 -6.05 -3.20 -14.10
C HIS A 34 -5.02 -2.62 -13.12
N PRO A 35 -4.33 -1.55 -13.50
CA PRO A 35 -3.33 -0.92 -12.65
C PRO A 35 -3.96 -0.36 -11.37
N LEU A 36 -3.14 -0.25 -10.32
CA LEU A 36 -3.55 0.47 -9.11
C LEU A 36 -3.82 1.94 -9.42
N LYS A 37 -4.80 2.49 -8.71
CA LYS A 37 -5.09 3.93 -8.78
C LYS A 37 -3.94 4.74 -8.17
N ILE A 38 -3.27 5.55 -9.00
CA ILE A 38 -2.24 6.53 -8.62
C ILE A 38 -2.73 7.41 -7.47
N HIS A 39 -1.80 7.82 -6.59
CA HIS A 39 -2.01 8.61 -5.38
C HIS A 39 -2.93 7.99 -4.31
N SER A 40 -3.37 6.74 -4.48
CA SER A 40 -4.09 6.03 -3.42
C SER A 40 -3.12 5.33 -2.45
N VAL A 41 -3.57 5.05 -1.23
CA VAL A 41 -2.77 4.30 -0.23
C VAL A 41 -3.15 2.83 -0.25
N TYR A 42 -2.14 1.97 -0.22
CA TYR A 42 -2.29 0.53 -0.21
C TYR A 42 -1.54 -0.08 0.97
N LEU A 43 -2.05 -1.23 1.41
CA LEU A 43 -1.37 -2.15 2.29
C LEU A 43 -0.57 -3.12 1.40
N ILE A 44 0.73 -3.17 1.61
CA ILE A 44 1.66 -4.02 0.86
C ILE A 44 2.44 -4.92 1.82
N ALA A 45 2.87 -6.08 1.35
CA ALA A 45 3.89 -6.86 2.02
C ALA A 45 5.24 -6.13 1.90
N ASP A 46 6.00 -6.10 2.99
CA ASP A 46 7.37 -5.59 2.99
C ASP A 46 8.25 -6.51 2.10
N PRO A 47 8.93 -5.96 1.08
CA PRO A 47 9.78 -6.76 0.19
C PRO A 47 11.05 -7.29 0.87
N GLU A 48 11.55 -6.60 1.89
CA GLU A 48 12.78 -6.98 2.58
C GLU A 48 12.50 -7.89 3.78
N ARG A 49 11.33 -7.71 4.43
CA ARG A 49 10.99 -8.39 5.70
C ARG A 49 9.70 -9.21 5.58
N PRO A 50 9.81 -10.54 5.39
CA PRO A 50 8.67 -11.44 5.31
C PRO A 50 7.72 -11.30 6.51
N GLY A 51 6.41 -11.25 6.26
CA GLY A 51 5.37 -11.15 7.28
C GLY A 51 5.10 -9.72 7.79
N ILE A 52 5.94 -8.74 7.45
CA ILE A 52 5.70 -7.33 7.76
C ILE A 52 4.81 -6.71 6.68
N GLN A 53 3.86 -5.87 7.10
CA GLN A 53 2.97 -5.14 6.21
C GLN A 53 3.20 -3.64 6.35
N LEU A 54 3.23 -2.94 5.22
CA LEU A 54 3.47 -1.51 5.14
C LEU A 54 2.27 -0.79 4.53
N LEU A 55 2.01 0.43 5.00
CA LEU A 55 1.12 1.37 4.33
C LEU A 55 1.95 2.34 3.52
N LYS A 56 1.68 2.43 2.22
CA LYS A 56 2.37 3.35 1.29
C LYS A 56 1.42 3.90 0.24
N ARG A 57 1.74 5.08 -0.28
CA ARG A 57 1.03 5.72 -1.39
C ARG A 57 1.70 5.35 -2.71
N VAL A 58 0.91 4.86 -3.66
CA VAL A 58 1.42 4.65 -5.02
C VAL A 58 1.65 6.00 -5.69
N LYS A 59 2.83 6.18 -6.26
CA LYS A 59 3.22 7.39 -7.01
C LYS A 59 3.24 7.12 -8.50
N GLU A 60 3.78 5.96 -8.88
CA GLU A 60 3.96 5.58 -10.27
C GLU A 60 3.54 4.13 -10.49
N VAL A 61 3.19 3.83 -11.73
CA VAL A 61 2.77 2.50 -12.18
C VAL A 61 3.43 2.24 -13.52
N GLU A 62 4.09 1.10 -13.64
CA GLU A 62 4.71 0.63 -14.87
C GLU A 62 4.15 -0.73 -15.26
N ILE A 63 4.22 -1.03 -16.56
CA ILE A 63 3.95 -2.38 -17.07
C ILE A 63 5.25 -3.16 -16.92
N ASP A 64 5.21 -4.24 -16.14
CA ASP A 64 6.34 -5.16 -15.96
C ASP A 64 6.41 -6.11 -17.16
N GLU A 65 5.31 -6.83 -17.39
CA GLU A 65 5.26 -7.94 -18.35
C GLU A 65 3.86 -8.06 -18.95
N VAL A 66 3.73 -8.65 -20.14
CA VAL A 66 2.43 -9.06 -20.70
C VAL A 66 2.42 -10.57 -20.88
N ILE A 67 1.64 -11.27 -20.06
CA ILE A 67 1.55 -12.74 -20.06
C ILE A 67 0.14 -13.15 -20.49
N GLY A 68 0.03 -13.90 -21.59
CA GLY A 68 -1.25 -14.38 -22.09
C GLY A 68 -2.26 -13.27 -22.40
N GLY A 69 -1.77 -12.12 -22.91
CA GLY A 69 -2.59 -10.94 -23.19
C GLY A 69 -2.99 -10.12 -21.97
N LYS A 70 -2.44 -10.42 -20.77
CA LYS A 70 -2.70 -9.66 -19.55
C LYS A 70 -1.43 -8.95 -19.09
N ALA A 71 -1.52 -7.63 -18.94
CA ALA A 71 -0.46 -6.83 -18.35
C ALA A 71 -0.33 -7.13 -16.85
N GLN A 72 0.89 -7.36 -16.42
CA GLN A 72 1.35 -7.29 -15.04
C GLN A 72 1.95 -5.92 -14.80
N PHE A 73 1.80 -5.42 -13.58
CA PHE A 73 2.26 -4.09 -13.22
C PHE A 73 3.21 -4.14 -12.05
N THR A 74 4.17 -3.21 -12.09
CA THR A 74 5.00 -2.83 -10.96
C THR A 74 4.61 -1.43 -10.51
N TYR A 75 4.89 -1.16 -9.23
CA TYR A 75 4.43 0.06 -8.58
C TYR A 75 5.58 0.73 -7.85
N TRP A 76 5.63 2.06 -7.89
CA TRP A 76 6.50 2.86 -7.04
C TRP A 76 5.69 3.37 -5.85
N PHE A 77 6.08 2.96 -4.66
CA PHE A 77 5.38 3.27 -3.42
C PHE A 77 6.21 4.19 -2.54
N GLU A 78 5.61 5.27 -2.05
CA GLU A 78 6.25 6.21 -1.13
C GLU A 78 5.40 6.44 0.11
N GLY A 79 6.05 6.75 1.23
CA GLY A 79 5.35 7.30 2.39
C GLY A 79 5.13 8.80 2.23
N ASP A 80 4.11 9.32 2.90
CA ASP A 80 3.85 10.76 2.90
C ASP A 80 4.81 11.53 3.81
N HIS A 81 5.46 10.84 4.75
CA HIS A 81 6.43 11.44 5.65
C HIS A 81 7.84 11.45 5.03
N PRO A 82 8.63 12.54 5.17
CA PRO A 82 9.97 12.63 4.58
C PRO A 82 10.93 11.51 5.00
N SER A 83 10.85 11.03 6.25
CA SER A 83 11.69 9.94 6.76
C SER A 83 11.19 8.53 6.42
N SER A 84 10.18 8.41 5.55
CA SER A 84 9.67 7.11 5.13
C SER A 84 10.75 6.26 4.47
N THR A 85 10.85 4.98 4.87
CA THR A 85 11.55 3.95 4.11
C THR A 85 10.55 3.30 3.15
N ASP A 86 10.81 3.44 1.85
CA ASP A 86 9.89 3.16 0.75
C ASP A 86 10.67 2.92 -0.57
N SER A 87 10.01 2.92 -1.74
CA SER A 87 10.62 2.50 -3.03
C SER A 87 11.90 3.24 -3.39
N ARG A 88 12.16 4.42 -2.82
CA ARG A 88 13.47 5.11 -2.95
C ARG A 88 14.65 4.29 -2.40
N LYS A 89 14.40 3.33 -1.51
CA LYS A 89 15.40 2.39 -0.96
C LYS A 89 15.32 1.00 -1.57
N TRP A 90 14.13 0.46 -1.74
CA TRP A 90 13.93 -0.95 -2.14
C TRP A 90 13.35 -1.15 -3.55
N GLY A 91 13.13 -0.07 -4.30
CA GLY A 91 12.74 -0.10 -5.70
C GLY A 91 11.27 -0.43 -5.96
N TRP A 92 11.02 -0.95 -7.16
CA TRP A 92 9.71 -1.29 -7.69
C TRP A 92 9.09 -2.51 -7.02
N VAL A 93 7.76 -2.49 -6.89
CA VAL A 93 6.99 -3.50 -6.14
C VAL A 93 6.10 -4.26 -7.08
N LYS A 94 6.16 -5.59 -7.04
CA LYS A 94 5.30 -6.40 -7.90
C LYS A 94 3.88 -6.46 -7.37
N GLN A 95 2.93 -6.69 -8.27
CA GLN A 95 1.51 -6.72 -7.96
C GLN A 95 1.13 -7.76 -6.89
N GLU A 96 1.84 -8.88 -6.81
CA GLU A 96 1.54 -9.95 -5.85
C GLU A 96 1.79 -9.52 -4.41
N GLN A 97 2.62 -8.51 -4.19
CA GLN A 97 2.92 -7.97 -2.86
C GLN A 97 1.85 -6.99 -2.37
N VAL A 98 0.88 -6.61 -3.21
CA VAL A 98 -0.17 -5.65 -2.85
C VAL A 98 -1.37 -6.38 -2.25
N LEU A 99 -1.62 -6.16 -0.97
CA LEU A 99 -2.59 -6.92 -0.18
C LEU A 99 -4.00 -6.30 -0.21
N GLY A 100 -4.08 -4.97 -0.32
CA GLY A 100 -5.36 -4.27 -0.30
C GLY A 100 -5.23 -2.77 -0.41
N LYS A 101 -6.35 -2.12 -0.73
CA LYS A 101 -6.46 -0.67 -0.83
C LYS A 101 -7.02 -0.11 0.47
N VAL A 102 -6.44 0.98 0.98
CA VAL A 102 -7.09 1.75 2.05
C VAL A 102 -8.41 2.32 1.51
N PHE A 103 -9.51 1.93 2.13
CA PHE A 103 -10.85 2.38 1.75
C PHE A 103 -11.23 3.65 2.50
N LEU A 104 -11.07 3.66 3.83
CA LEU A 104 -11.29 4.85 4.67
C LEU A 104 -10.58 4.73 6.02
N ARG A 105 -10.34 5.87 6.67
CA ARG A 105 -10.02 5.96 8.09
C ARG A 105 -11.32 6.08 8.88
N TYR A 106 -11.65 5.11 9.72
CA TYR A 106 -12.88 5.13 10.51
C TYR A 106 -12.68 5.57 11.95
N ARG A 107 -11.43 5.60 12.44
CA ARG A 107 -11.11 6.13 13.77
C ARG A 107 -9.74 6.77 13.76
N LYS A 108 -9.65 8.01 14.27
CA LYS A 108 -8.36 8.66 14.54
C LYS A 108 -7.74 8.09 15.82
N GLY A 109 -6.42 7.97 15.85
CA GLY A 109 -5.68 7.69 17.06
C GLY A 109 -5.89 8.79 18.10
N LYS A 110 -5.98 8.42 19.39
CA LYS A 110 -5.88 9.41 20.46
C LYS A 110 -4.41 9.79 20.60
N ILE A 111 -4.13 11.08 20.62
CA ILE A 111 -2.86 11.61 21.11
C ILE A 111 -3.08 11.69 22.62
N ASN A 112 -2.40 10.82 23.38
CA ASN A 112 -2.32 10.96 24.82
C ASN A 112 -1.32 12.06 25.16
#